data_AF-A0A923YGQ1-F1
#
_entry.id   AF-A0A923YGQ1-F1
#
_cell.length_a   1.000
_cell.length_b   1.000
_cell.length_c   1.000
_cell.angle_alpha   90.00
_cell.angle_beta   90.00
_cell.angle_gamma   90.00
#
_symmetry.space_group_name_H-M   'P 1'
#
loop_
_entity.id
_entity.type
_entity.pdbx_description
1 polymer ?
#
loop_
_entity_poly.entity_id
_entity_poly.type
_entity_poly.pdbx_seq_one_letter_code
_entity_poly.pdbx_strand_id
1 'polypeptide(L)'
;MVQGLKNWLSNNLKGDPVMWAIIILLSLVSIMVVYSASGSLAYRKHDGNTEHYLTKHAILMFMSFVVMWYAHKLNYKYYARLSKLGVLVSIPMLVFAILFGSRLNEANRWITIPLINQSFQPSDFAKLSLISYMAALLAR
;
A
#
# COMPACT_ATOMS: atom_id res chain seq x y z
N MET A 1 11.20 27.10 17.63
CA MET A 1 10.70 25.71 17.46
C MET A 1 10.01 25.49 16.10
N VAL A 2 9.08 26.37 15.69
CA VAL A 2 8.29 26.21 14.45
C VAL A 2 9.13 26.31 13.15
N GLN A 3 10.14 27.20 13.09
CA GLN A 3 11.00 27.35 11.90
C GLN A 3 11.90 26.13 11.64
N GLY A 4 12.38 25.46 12.69
CA GLY A 4 13.17 24.24 12.56
C GLY A 4 12.36 23.08 11.96
N LEU A 5 11.11 22.92 12.40
CA LEU A 5 10.18 21.93 11.85
C LEU A 5 9.85 22.22 10.38
N LYS A 6 9.59 23.49 10.04
CA LYS A 6 9.30 23.92 8.66
C LYS A 6 10.47 23.62 7.71
N ASN A 7 11.71 23.89 8.14
CA ASN A 7 12.91 23.65 7.35
C ASN A 7 13.21 22.15 7.19
N TRP A 8 12.93 21.35 8.22
CA TRP A 8 13.06 19.89 8.14
C TRP A 8 12.03 19.29 7.17
N LEU A 9 10.77 19.76 7.25
CA LEU A 9 9.69 19.36 6.35
C LEU A 9 10.01 19.71 4.89
N SER A 10 10.45 20.94 4.61
CA SER A 10 10.78 21.36 3.23
C SER A 10 11.95 20.58 2.63
N ASN A 11 12.94 20.20 3.45
CA ASN A 11 14.11 19.48 2.98
C ASN A 11 13.85 17.97 2.76
N ASN A 12 12.95 17.38 3.55
CA ASN A 12 12.69 15.92 3.53
C ASN A 12 11.43 15.50 2.80
N LEU A 13 10.43 16.38 2.68
CA LEU A 13 9.19 16.15 1.93
C LEU A 13 9.25 17.00 0.65
N LYS A 14 10.12 16.61 -0.28
CA LYS A 14 10.19 17.25 -1.59
C LYS A 14 8.97 16.81 -2.41
N GLY A 15 8.13 17.75 -2.84
CA GLY A 15 6.90 17.48 -3.57
C GLY A 15 5.84 18.54 -3.30
N ASP A 16 4.60 18.27 -3.69
CA ASP A 16 3.45 19.14 -3.43
C ASP A 16 2.97 18.98 -1.98
N PRO A 17 3.04 20.02 -1.13
CA PRO A 17 2.58 19.96 0.25
C PRO A 17 1.07 19.70 0.37
N VAL A 18 0.27 20.06 -0.65
CA VAL A 18 -1.17 19.81 -0.67
C VAL A 18 -1.45 18.32 -0.77
N MET A 19 -0.68 17.58 -1.59
CA MET A 19 -0.81 16.13 -1.71
C MET A 19 -0.52 15.42 -0.39
N TRP A 20 0.52 15.84 0.33
CA TRP A 20 0.81 15.31 1.66
C TRP A 20 -0.33 15.58 2.65
N ALA A 21 -0.90 16.78 2.64
CA ALA A 21 -2.04 17.11 3.49
C ALA A 21 -3.27 16.23 3.19
N ILE A 22 -3.59 16.02 1.91
CA ILE A 22 -4.70 15.16 1.48
C ILE A 22 -4.48 13.72 1.94
N ILE A 23 -3.27 13.18 1.76
CA ILE A 23 -2.94 11.80 2.15
C ILE A 23 -3.08 11.63 3.66
N ILE A 24 -2.57 12.57 4.46
CA ILE A 24 -2.69 12.52 5.92
C ILE A 24 -4.16 12.58 6.32
N LEU A 25 -4.94 13.51 5.76
CA LEU A 25 -6.37 13.65 6.06
C LEU A 25 -7.14 12.36 5.74
N LEU A 26 -6.96 11.80 4.54
CA LEU A 26 -7.63 10.56 4.13
C LEU A 26 -7.19 9.37 4.97
N SER A 27 -5.93 9.31 5.40
CA SER A 27 -5.43 8.26 6.29
C SER A 27 -6.08 8.32 7.68
N LEU A 28 -6.30 9.51 8.23
CA LEU A 28 -7.00 9.70 9.51
C LEU A 28 -8.45 9.24 9.40
N VAL A 29 -9.15 9.66 8.33
CA VAL A 29 -10.52 9.18 8.05
C VAL A 29 -10.55 7.66 7.91
N SER A 30 -9.58 7.05 7.21
CA SER A 30 -9.47 5.59 7.08
C SER A 30 -9.37 4.90 8.44
N ILE A 31 -8.52 5.39 9.34
CA ILE A 31 -8.37 4.81 10.69
C ILE A 31 -9.69 4.92 11.47
N MET A 32 -10.38 6.06 11.41
CA MET A 32 -11.67 6.26 12.07
C MET A 32 -12.75 5.30 11.53
N VAL A 33 -12.82 5.13 10.21
CA VAL A 33 -13.77 4.21 9.56
C VAL A 33 -13.47 2.76 9.94
N VAL A 34 -12.20 2.36 9.96
CA VAL A 34 -11.81 1.01 10.37
C VAL A 34 -12.16 0.76 11.83
N TYR A 35 -11.93 1.71 12.73
CA TYR A 35 -12.34 1.59 14.13
C TYR A 35 -13.86 1.39 14.25
N SER A 36 -14.65 2.21 13.55
CA SER A 36 -16.11 2.14 13.56
C SER A 36 -16.64 0.81 13.00
N ALA A 37 -16.11 0.35 11.85
CA ALA A 37 -16.56 -0.88 11.21
C ALA A 37 -16.10 -2.15 11.95
N SER A 38 -14.89 -2.12 12.52
CA SER A 38 -14.27 -3.29 13.17
C SER A 38 -14.92 -3.65 14.50
N GLY A 39 -15.65 -2.74 15.15
CA GLY A 39 -16.39 -3.04 16.39
C GLY A 39 -17.38 -4.20 16.23
N SER A 40 -18.04 -4.29 15.07
CA SER A 40 -18.96 -5.39 14.75
C SER A 40 -18.26 -6.73 14.50
N LEU A 41 -17.04 -6.69 13.95
CA LEU A 41 -16.25 -7.87 13.59
C LEU A 41 -15.49 -8.43 14.81
N ALA A 42 -14.98 -7.54 15.67
CA ALA A 42 -14.30 -7.88 16.91
C ALA A 42 -15.23 -8.56 17.92
N TYR A 43 -16.49 -8.10 18.01
CA TYR A 43 -17.52 -8.73 18.83
C TYR A 43 -17.82 -10.19 18.42
N ARG A 44 -17.60 -10.54 17.14
CA ARG A 44 -17.93 -11.88 16.59
C ARG A 44 -16.76 -12.87 16.54
N LYS A 45 -15.50 -12.41 16.52
CA LYS A 45 -14.33 -13.29 16.25
C LYS A 45 -13.18 -13.20 17.26
N HIS A 46 -13.11 -12.18 18.11
CA HIS A 46 -11.99 -11.97 19.04
C HIS A 46 -12.45 -11.42 20.41
N ASP A 47 -13.56 -11.93 20.95
CA ASP A 47 -14.02 -11.59 22.31
C ASP A 47 -14.23 -10.08 22.56
N GLY A 48 -14.56 -9.32 21.52
CA GLY A 48 -14.78 -7.87 21.62
C GLY A 48 -13.51 -7.01 21.56
N ASN A 49 -12.32 -7.60 21.40
CA ASN A 49 -11.07 -6.83 21.35
C ASN A 49 -10.87 -6.13 19.98
N THR A 50 -11.52 -4.98 19.84
CA THR A 50 -11.49 -4.12 18.64
C THR A 50 -10.09 -3.53 18.39
N GLU A 51 -9.26 -3.44 19.44
CA GLU A 51 -7.92 -2.87 19.35
C GLU A 51 -7.01 -3.69 18.43
N HIS A 52 -7.18 -5.01 18.34
CA HIS A 52 -6.34 -5.85 17.48
C HIS A 52 -6.39 -5.43 16.00
N TYR A 53 -7.59 -5.19 15.47
CA TYR A 53 -7.77 -4.76 14.08
C TYR A 53 -7.27 -3.33 13.86
N LEU A 54 -7.48 -2.44 14.83
CA LEU A 54 -7.00 -1.07 14.78
C LEU A 54 -5.47 -1.02 14.78
N THR A 55 -4.81 -1.73 15.70
CA THR A 55 -3.34 -1.79 15.79
C THR A 55 -2.74 -2.37 14.53
N LYS A 56 -3.32 -3.45 13.99
CA LYS A 56 -2.88 -4.03 12.72
C LYS A 56 -3.00 -3.04 11.56
N HIS A 57 -4.13 -2.34 11.44
CA HIS A 57 -4.33 -1.31 10.41
C HIS A 57 -3.37 -0.14 10.58
N ALA A 58 -3.13 0.31 11.81
CA ALA A 58 -2.19 1.38 12.12
C ALA A 58 -0.75 1.03 11.73
N ILE A 59 -0.29 -0.21 11.99
CA ILE A 59 1.02 -0.70 11.57
C ILE A 59 1.14 -0.72 10.03
N LEU A 60 0.12 -1.23 9.34
CA LEU A 60 0.10 -1.25 7.87
C LEU A 60 0.08 0.16 7.28
N MET A 61 -0.66 1.08 7.90
CA MET A 61 -0.69 2.49 7.50
C MET A 61 0.68 3.15 7.68
N PHE A 62 1.32 2.92 8.83
CA PHE A 62 2.67 3.43 9.10
C PHE A 62 3.69 2.90 8.08
N MET A 63 3.68 1.60 7.80
CA MET A 63 4.51 0.99 6.76
C MET A 63 4.25 1.60 5.38
N SER A 64 2.98 1.88 5.05
CA SER A 64 2.61 2.53 3.79
C SER A 64 3.20 3.94 3.68
N PHE A 65 3.19 4.72 4.76
CA PHE A 65 3.84 6.03 4.82
C PHE A 65 5.35 5.95 4.63
N VAL A 66 6.01 4.95 5.23
CA VAL A 66 7.45 4.72 5.05
C VAL A 66 7.76 4.39 3.59
N VAL A 67 7.01 3.47 2.98
CA VAL A 67 7.19 3.10 1.57
C VAL A 67 6.98 4.31 0.65
N MET A 68 5.93 5.11 0.89
CA MET A 68 5.66 6.34 0.15
C MET A 68 6.81 7.36 0.30
N TRP A 69 7.35 7.49 1.51
CA TRP A 69 8.48 8.38 1.77
C TRP A 69 9.77 7.91 1.05
N TYR A 70 9.99 6.61 0.87
CA TYR A 70 11.07 6.17 -0.01
C TYR A 70 10.76 6.38 -1.49
N ALA A 71 9.52 6.09 -1.90
CA ALA A 71 9.06 6.19 -3.28
C ALA A 71 9.20 7.61 -3.85
N HIS A 72 8.82 8.65 -3.11
CA HIS A 72 8.92 10.03 -3.62
C HIS A 72 10.37 10.52 -3.81
N LYS A 73 11.35 9.90 -3.13
CA LYS A 73 12.78 10.23 -3.30
C LYS A 73 13.40 9.56 -4.53
N LEU A 74 12.78 8.52 -5.07
CA LEU A 74 13.26 7.82 -6.26
C LEU A 74 13.05 8.68 -7.51
N ASN A 75 14.10 8.81 -8.33
CA ASN A 75 14.02 9.55 -9.58
C ASN A 75 13.11 8.83 -10.59
N TYR A 76 12.24 9.57 -11.27
CA TYR A 76 11.30 9.08 -12.28
C TYR A 76 11.95 8.21 -13.39
N LYS A 77 13.23 8.44 -13.72
CA LYS A 77 13.97 7.61 -14.70
C LYS A 77 14.13 6.15 -14.27
N TYR A 78 14.16 5.88 -12.96
CA TYR A 78 14.20 4.51 -12.45
C TYR A 78 12.86 3.81 -12.62
N TYR A 79 11.75 4.52 -12.43
CA TYR A 79 10.40 3.96 -12.60
C TYR A 79 10.18 3.38 -14.00
N ALA A 80 10.73 4.00 -15.05
CA ALA A 80 10.63 3.46 -16.42
C ALA A 80 11.37 2.11 -16.62
N ARG A 81 12.47 1.88 -15.90
CA ARG A 81 13.18 0.59 -15.94
C ARG A 81 12.52 -0.45 -15.04
N LEU A 82 12.13 -0.02 -13.84
CA LEU A 82 11.41 -0.83 -12.87
C LEU A 82 10.04 -1.28 -13.40
N SER A 83 9.35 -0.48 -14.20
CA SER A 83 8.04 -0.83 -14.74
C SER A 83 8.11 -2.00 -15.72
N LYS A 84 9.13 -2.05 -16.59
CA LYS A 84 9.35 -3.19 -17.49
C LYS A 84 9.60 -4.48 -16.71
N LEU A 85 10.45 -4.42 -15.69
CA LEU A 85 10.70 -5.55 -14.79
C LEU A 85 9.45 -5.91 -13.98
N GLY A 86 8.70 -4.91 -13.50
CA GLY A 86 7.48 -5.09 -12.72
C GLY A 86 6.38 -5.81 -13.51
N VAL A 87 6.21 -5.49 -14.79
CA VAL A 87 5.30 -6.22 -15.69
C VAL A 87 5.79 -7.65 -15.91
N LEU A 88 7.08 -7.85 -16.14
CA LEU A 88 7.63 -9.19 -16.33
C LEU A 88 7.45 -10.07 -15.10
N VAL A 89 7.63 -9.51 -13.89
CA VAL A 89 7.46 -10.21 -12.61
C VAL A 89 5.98 -10.40 -12.25
N SER A 90 5.09 -9.48 -12.65
CA SER A 90 3.67 -9.60 -12.32
C SER A 90 3.00 -10.78 -13.00
N ILE A 91 3.44 -11.16 -14.20
CA ILE A 91 2.92 -12.32 -14.95
C ILE A 91 3.06 -13.64 -14.16
N PRO A 92 4.27 -14.09 -13.76
CA PRO A 92 4.41 -15.31 -12.98
C PRO A 92 3.73 -15.19 -11.61
N MET A 93 3.70 -13.99 -11.02
CA MET A 93 3.00 -13.76 -9.74
C MET A 93 1.48 -13.97 -9.86
N LEU A 94 0.87 -13.55 -10.98
CA LEU A 94 -0.55 -13.79 -11.28
C LEU A 94 -0.83 -15.27 -11.54
N VAL A 95 0.03 -15.94 -12.31
CA VAL A 95 -0.09 -17.38 -12.54
C VAL A 95 -0.02 -18.13 -11.21
N PHE A 96 0.94 -17.77 -10.36
CA PHE A 96 1.07 -18.35 -9.03
C PHE A 96 -0.18 -18.10 -8.17
N ALA A 97 -0.77 -16.90 -8.24
CA ALA A 97 -2.00 -16.57 -7.52
C ALA A 97 -3.17 -17.48 -7.91
N ILE A 98 -3.30 -17.82 -9.20
CA ILE A 98 -4.39 -18.68 -9.69
C ILE A 98 -4.17 -20.12 -9.24
N LEU A 99 -2.92 -20.61 -9.28
CA LEU A 99 -2.58 -22.00 -8.96
C LEU A 99 -2.55 -22.28 -7.45
N PHE A 100 -1.97 -21.36 -6.67
CA PHE A 100 -1.65 -21.56 -5.25
C PHE A 100 -2.25 -20.48 -4.33
N GLY A 101 -3.07 -19.57 -4.87
CA GLY A 101 -3.71 -18.55 -4.07
C GLY A 101 -4.68 -19.13 -3.05
N SER A 102 -4.79 -18.45 -1.90
CA SER A 102 -5.79 -18.78 -0.90
C SER A 102 -7.19 -18.54 -1.44
N ARG A 103 -8.08 -19.54 -1.26
CA ARG A 103 -9.49 -19.44 -1.59
C ARG A 103 -10.17 -18.50 -0.60
N LEU A 104 -10.42 -17.27 -1.04
CA LEU A 104 -11.28 -16.31 -0.35
C LEU A 104 -12.52 -16.10 -1.23
N ASN A 105 -13.70 -16.39 -0.68
CA ASN A 105 -14.98 -16.29 -1.39
C ASN A 105 -14.97 -17.04 -2.74
N GLU A 106 -14.51 -18.29 -2.73
CA GLU A 106 -14.46 -19.21 -3.89
C GLU A 106 -13.50 -18.84 -5.05
N ALA A 107 -12.67 -17.80 -4.89
CA ALA A 107 -11.70 -17.42 -5.91
C ALA A 107 -10.24 -17.44 -5.38
N ASN A 108 -9.33 -18.01 -6.18
CA ASN A 108 -7.88 -17.96 -5.94
C ASN A 108 -7.32 -16.61 -6.40
N ARG A 109 -7.42 -15.58 -5.54
CA ARG A 109 -7.01 -14.20 -5.87
C ARG A 109 -5.88 -13.66 -5.02
N TRP A 110 -5.68 -14.25 -3.85
CA TRP A 110 -4.79 -13.73 -2.84
C TRP A 110 -3.65 -14.71 -2.58
N ILE A 111 -2.44 -14.21 -2.43
CA ILE A 111 -1.32 -15.00 -1.96
C ILE A 111 -1.15 -14.67 -0.48
N THR A 112 -1.38 -15.63 0.40
CA THR A 112 -1.11 -15.45 1.83
C THR A 112 0.38 -15.65 2.06
N ILE A 113 1.07 -14.60 2.51
CA ILE A 113 2.50 -14.65 2.81
C ILE A 113 2.67 -15.39 4.15
N PRO A 114 3.26 -16.60 4.17
CA PRO A 114 3.29 -17.45 5.36
C PRO A 114 4.07 -16.84 6.53
N LEU A 115 5.04 -15.96 6.25
CA LEU A 115 5.87 -15.33 7.29
C LEU A 115 5.14 -14.23 8.09
N ILE A 116 4.22 -13.51 7.45
CA ILE A 116 3.55 -12.32 8.03
C ILE A 116 2.04 -12.57 8.22
N ASN A 117 1.53 -13.72 7.75
CA ASN A 117 0.10 -14.05 7.72
C ASN A 117 -0.76 -12.91 7.13
N GLN A 118 -0.21 -12.18 6.16
CA GLN A 118 -0.93 -11.16 5.41
C GLN A 118 -1.24 -11.65 4.01
N SER A 119 -2.43 -11.30 3.53
CA SER A 119 -2.85 -11.55 2.18
C SER A 119 -2.30 -10.44 1.28
N PHE A 120 -1.54 -10.83 0.26
CA PHE A 120 -1.04 -9.93 -0.78
C PHE A 120 -1.79 -10.21 -2.08
N GLN A 121 -2.21 -9.16 -2.78
CA GLN A 121 -2.97 -9.27 -4.01
C GLN A 121 -2.09 -8.96 -5.23
N PRO A 122 -1.70 -9.97 -6.03
CA PRO A 122 -0.80 -9.78 -7.17
C PRO A 122 -1.34 -8.82 -8.24
N SER A 123 -2.66 -8.73 -8.38
CA SER A 123 -3.28 -7.82 -9.35
C SER A 123 -3.06 -6.34 -9.02
N ASP A 124 -2.86 -5.96 -7.75
CA ASP A 124 -2.58 -4.58 -7.39
C ASP A 124 -1.18 -4.17 -7.84
N PHE A 125 -0.21 -5.05 -7.64
CA PHE A 125 1.15 -4.88 -8.18
C PHE A 125 1.16 -4.87 -9.71
N ALA A 126 0.39 -5.76 -10.35
CA ALA A 126 0.27 -5.82 -11.80
C ALA A 126 -0.30 -4.52 -12.39
N LYS A 127 -1.38 -3.98 -11.80
CA LYS A 127 -2.00 -2.71 -12.23
C LYS A 127 -0.99 -1.56 -12.16
N LEU A 128 -0.29 -1.40 -11.03
CA LEU A 128 0.70 -0.32 -10.85
C LEU A 128 1.87 -0.45 -11.84
N SER A 129 2.36 -1.68 -12.04
CA SER A 129 3.45 -1.96 -12.98
C SER A 129 3.04 -1.67 -14.42
N LEU A 130 1.84 -2.08 -14.81
CA LEU A 130 1.31 -1.89 -16.16
C LEU A 130 1.09 -0.41 -16.48
N ILE A 131 0.45 0.35 -15.59
CA ILE A 131 0.24 1.80 -15.77
C ILE A 131 1.59 2.50 -15.93
N SER A 132 2.56 2.16 -15.08
CA SER A 132 3.90 2.74 -15.13
C SER A 132 4.65 2.35 -16.41
N TYR A 133 4.43 1.13 -16.92
CA TYR A 133 5.06 0.65 -18.15
C TYR A 133 4.46 1.32 -19.38
N MET A 134 3.13 1.43 -19.44
CA MET A 134 2.44 2.14 -20.52
C MET A 134 2.84 3.61 -20.57
N ALA A 135 2.92 4.29 -19.43
CA ALA A 135 3.40 5.67 -19.36
C ALA A 135 4.83 5.80 -19.90
N ALA A 136 5.73 4.87 -19.54
CA ALA A 136 7.11 4.87 -20.02
C ALA A 136 7.25 4.51 -21.52
N LEU A 137 6.33 3.70 -22.04
CA LEU A 137 6.27 3.32 -23.45
C LEU A 137 5.79 4.49 -24.33
N LEU A 138 4.75 5.19 -23.89
CA LEU A 138 4.15 6.33 -24.60
C LEU A 138 4.96 7.62 -24.52
N ALA A 139 5.79 7.78 -23.49
CA ALA A 139 6.66 8.94 -23.33
C ALA A 139 7.94 8.87 -24.18
N ARG A 140 8.13 7.80 -24.96
CA ARG A 140 9.22 7.63 -25.93
C ARG A 140 8.72 7.91 -27.32
#